data_AF-A0A7G2D2L0-F1
#
_entry.id   AF-A0A7G2D2L0-F1
#
_cell.length_a   1.000
_cell.length_b   1.000
_cell.length_c   1.000
_cell.angle_alpha   90.00
_cell.angle_beta   90.00
_cell.angle_gamma   90.00
#
_symmetry.space_group_name_H-M   'P 1'
#
loop_
_entity.id
_entity.type
_entity.pdbx_description
1 polymer ?
#
loop_
_entity_poly.entity_id
_entity_poly.type
_entity_poly.pdbx_seq_one_letter_code
_entity_poly.pdbx_strand_id
1 'polypeptide(L)' 'MAITFEVLEQTEIDGRIDRLLKSVQLSLDEIRTRGTHYALSPREQGVLDQIEDLMYLRDAA' A
#
# COMPACT_ATOMS: atom_id res chain seq x y z
N MET A 1 -8.28 -27.99 12.06
CA MET A 1 -7.30 -26.94 11.73
C MET A 1 -8.05 -25.62 11.72
N ALA A 2 -7.78 -24.73 12.66
CA ALA A 2 -8.30 -23.37 12.60
C ALA A 2 -7.36 -22.58 11.71
N ILE A 3 -7.86 -22.09 10.57
CA ILE A 3 -7.17 -21.08 9.78
C ILE A 3 -7.39 -19.78 10.57
N THR A 4 -6.46 -19.43 11.44
CA THR A 4 -6.40 -18.10 12.03
C THR A 4 -6.03 -17.14 10.90
N PHE A 5 -6.99 -16.36 10.43
CA PHE A 5 -6.70 -15.13 9.69
C PHE A 5 -5.95 -14.23 10.68
N GLU A 6 -4.63 -14.15 10.54
CA GLU A 6 -3.85 -13.10 11.19
C GLU A 6 -4.33 -11.77 10.59
N VAL A 7 -5.26 -11.12 11.28
CA VAL A 7 -5.58 -9.73 11.03
C VAL A 7 -4.28 -8.99 11.27
N LEU A 8 -3.68 -8.47 10.20
CA LEU A 8 -2.52 -7.59 10.32
C LEU A 8 -2.90 -6.46 11.27
N GLU A 9 -2.14 -6.31 12.35
CA GLU A 9 -2.34 -5.16 13.23
C GLU A 9 -2.21 -3.88 12.40
N GLN A 10 -3.00 -2.86 12.73
CA GLN A 10 -3.00 -1.58 12.00
C GLN A 10 -1.58 -0.99 11.90
N THR A 11 -0.79 -1.14 12.97
CA THR A 11 0.63 -0.77 13.04
C THR A 11 1.51 -1.52 12.03
N GLU A 12 1.20 -2.77 11.73
CA GLU A 12 1.92 -3.56 10.72
C GLU A 12 1.54 -3.12 9.30
N ILE A 13 0.27 -2.80 9.06
CA ILE A 13 -0.21 -2.25 7.79
C ILE A 13 0.50 -0.93 7.49
N ASP A 14 0.51 0.01 8.44
CA ASP A 14 1.18 1.30 8.28
C ASP A 14 2.69 1.11 8.03
N GLY A 15 3.33 0.20 8.76
CA GLY A 15 4.75 -0.13 8.55
C GLY A 15 5.05 -0.74 7.18
N ARG A 16 4.11 -1.49 6.59
CA ARG A 16 4.23 -2.04 5.22
C ARG A 16 4.06 -0.95 4.17
N ILE A 17 3.07 -0.06 4.33
CA ILE A 17 2.86 1.09 3.45
C ILE A 17 4.12 1.97 3.41
N ASP A 18 4.71 2.28 4.56
CA ASP A 18 5.94 3.08 4.64
C ASP A 18 7.12 2.45 3.89
N ARG A 19 7.28 1.13 3.97
CA ARG A 19 8.33 0.41 3.25
C ARG A 19 8.12 0.45 1.73
N LEU A 20 6.88 0.30 1.29
CA LEU A 20 6.49 0.35 -0.11
C LEU A 20 6.77 1.74 -0.70
N LEU A 21 6.37 2.81 -0.01
CA LEU A 21 6.64 4.19 -0.39
C LEU A 21 8.14 4.49 -0.46
N LYS A 22 8.91 4.05 0.54
CA LYS A 22 10.39 4.16 0.53
C LYS A 22 11.02 3.43 -0.66
N SER A 23 10.43 2.32 -1.11
CA SER A 23 10.97 1.52 -2.22
C SER A 23 10.90 2.24 -3.57
N VAL A 24 10.00 3.20 -3.73
CA VAL A 24 9.85 4.03 -4.95
C VAL A 24 10.28 5.47 -4.73
N GLN A 25 10.71 5.82 -3.52
CA GLN A 25 11.11 7.19 -3.13
C GLN A 25 9.99 8.22 -3.39
N LEU A 26 8.74 7.82 -3.18
CA LEU A 26 7.57 8.68 -3.32
C LEU A 26 6.80 8.72 -2.01
N SER A 27 6.15 9.84 -1.73
CA SER A 27 5.10 9.92 -0.73
C SER A 27 3.79 9.30 -1.24
N LEU A 28 2.86 9.04 -0.31
CA LEU A 28 1.52 8.53 -0.64
C LEU A 28 0.75 9.47 -1.57
N ASP A 29 0.86 10.78 -1.33
CA ASP A 29 0.18 11.78 -2.14
C ASP A 29 0.78 11.86 -3.55
N GLU A 30 2.11 11.75 -3.67
CA GLU A 30 2.79 11.76 -4.96
C GLU A 30 2.42 10.53 -5.80
N ILE A 31 2.45 9.32 -5.22
CA ILE A 31 2.15 8.10 -5.99
C ILE A 31 0.69 8.05 -6.44
N ARG A 32 -0.25 8.54 -5.62
CA ARG A 32 -1.67 8.66 -5.98
C ARG A 32 -1.92 9.71 -7.06
N THR A 33 -1.34 10.90 -6.88
CA THR A 33 -1.43 11.98 -7.86
C THR A 33 -0.87 11.52 -9.20
N ARG A 34 0.27 10.82 -9.18
CA ARG A 34 0.87 10.25 -10.38
C ARG A 34 0.02 9.13 -10.97
N GLY A 35 -0.59 8.26 -10.18
CA GLY A 35 -1.53 7.24 -10.69
C GLY A 35 -2.78 7.82 -11.36
N THR A 36 -3.19 9.03 -10.98
CA THR A 36 -4.40 9.68 -11.51
C THR A 36 -4.11 10.57 -12.72
N HIS A 37 -2.99 11.31 -12.69
CA HIS A 37 -2.72 12.39 -13.63
C HIS A 37 -1.48 12.17 -14.51
N TYR A 38 -0.59 11.25 -14.15
CA TYR A 38 0.67 11.00 -14.84
C TYR A 38 0.82 9.51 -15.17
N ALA A 39 1.89 9.14 -15.88
CA ALA A 39 2.23 7.73 -16.06
C ALA A 39 3.08 7.26 -14.87
N LEU A 40 2.62 6.21 -14.19
CA LEU A 40 3.44 5.42 -13.28
C LEU A 40 4.27 4.42 -14.09
N SER A 41 5.52 4.20 -13.68
CA SER A 41 6.27 3.03 -14.15
C SER A 41 5.58 1.75 -13.66
N PRO A 42 5.79 0.59 -14.31
CA PRO A 42 5.19 -0.67 -13.88
C PRO A 42 5.48 -1.01 -12.41
N ARG A 43 6.66 -0.63 -11.90
CA ARG A 43 7.04 -0.80 -10.50
C ARG A 43 6.23 0.10 -9.57
N GLU A 44 6.07 1.37 -9.92
CA GLU A 44 5.28 2.31 -9.11
C GLU A 44 3.80 1.94 -9.12
N GLN A 45 3.27 1.47 -10.26
CA GLN A 45 1.90 0.96 -10.33
C GLN A 45 1.69 -0.22 -9.39
N GLY A 46 2.56 -1.23 -9.43
CA GLY A 46 2.46 -2.38 -8.53
C GLY A 46 2.64 -2.03 -7.05
N VAL A 47 3.31 -0.92 -6.74
CA VAL A 47 3.40 -0.37 -5.38
C VAL A 47 2.10 0.34 -4.98
N LEU A 48 1.51 1.13 -5.88
CA LEU A 48 0.22 1.76 -5.65
C LEU A 48 -0.87 0.72 -5.38
N ASP A 49 -0.95 -0.32 -6.21
CA ASP A 49 -1.95 -1.40 -6.07
C ASP A 49 -1.84 -2.08 -4.68
N GLN A 50 -0.62 -2.41 -4.24
CA GLN A 50 -0.38 -3.00 -2.92
C GLN A 50 -0.75 -2.06 -1.76
N ILE A 51 -0.50 -0.76 -1.92
CA ILE A 51 -0.88 0.24 -0.91
C ILE A 51 -2.41 0.33 -0.81
N GLU A 52 -3.13 0.30 -1.94
CA GLU A 52 -4.59 0.31 -1.96
C GLU A 52 -5.18 -0.93 -1.28
N ASP A 53 -4.62 -2.11 -1.56
CA ASP A 53 -5.01 -3.36 -0.88
C ASP A 53 -4.80 -3.28 0.64
N LEU A 54 -3.65 -2.76 1.08
CA LEU A 54 -3.32 -2.59 2.49
C LEU A 54 -4.26 -1.58 3.18
N MET A 55 -4.62 -0.50 2.49
CA MET A 55 -5.57 0.47 3.01
C MET A 55 -6.99 -0.09 3.10
N TYR A 56 -7.41 -0.89 2.12
CA TYR A 56 -8.69 -1.61 2.19
C TYR A 56 -8.74 -2.55 3.39
N LEU A 57 -7.66 -3.31 3.64
CA LEU A 57 -7.56 -4.20 4.81
C LEU A 57 -7.63 -3.44 6.13
N ARG A 58 -6.99 -2.26 6.21
CA ARG A 58 -7.09 -1.38 7.38
C ARG A 58 -8.51 -0.88 7.62
N ASP A 59 -9.19 -0.44 6.58
CA ASP A 59 -10.53 0.15 6.69
C ASP A 59 -11.60 -0.92 6.98
N ALA A 60 -11.31 -2.19 6.69
CA ALA A 60 -12.19 -3.33 6.94
C ALA A 60 -12.02 -3.97 8.35
N ALA A 61 -11.03 -3.55 9.13
CA ALA A 61 -10.70 -4.10 10.46
C ALA A 61 -11.21 -3.22 11.60
#